data_AF-A0A523W9K5-F1
#
_entry.id   AF-A0A523W9K5-F1
#
_cell.length_a   1.000
_cell.length_b   1.000
_cell.length_c   1.000
_cell.angle_alpha   90.00
_cell.angle_beta   90.00
_cell.angle_gamma   90.00
#
_symmetry.space_group_name_H-M   'P 1'
#
loop_
_entity.id
_entity.type
_entity.pdbx_description
1 polymer ?
#
loop_
_entity_poly.entity_id
_entity_poly.type
_entity_poly.pdbx_seq_one_letter_code
_entity_poly.pdbx_strand_id
1 'polypeptide(L)' 'MIEMAYCPECGGEMQYLSATKRYACKSCGLSVTRQELMELRQKLRPEFESGEDQRKQQRKEYLKWWFGKKK' A
#
# COMPACT_ATOMS: atom_id res chain seq x y z
N MET A 1 -7.78 0.77 23.05
CA MET A 1 -7.67 0.67 21.57
C MET A 1 -6.19 0.70 21.23
N ILE A 2 -5.60 -0.45 20.87
CA ILE A 2 -4.19 -0.52 20.47
C ILE A 2 -4.18 -0.28 18.97
N GLU A 3 -3.64 0.84 18.53
CA GLU A 3 -3.44 1.18 17.12
C GLU A 3 -2.42 0.19 16.55
N MET A 4 -2.90 -0.91 15.95
CA MET A 4 -2.07 -1.92 15.31
C MET A 4 -1.45 -1.31 14.06
N ALA A 5 -0.26 -0.73 14.22
CA ALA A 5 0.58 -0.29 13.12
C ALA A 5 1.27 -1.52 12.53
N TYR A 6 1.04 -1.78 11.24
CA TYR A 6 1.73 -2.83 10.51
C TYR A 6 2.96 -2.24 9.80
N CYS A 7 4.03 -3.03 9.73
CA CYS A 7 5.25 -2.66 9.05
C CYS A 7 4.98 -2.66 7.53
N PRO A 8 5.28 -1.56 6.83
CA PRO A 8 5.00 -1.47 5.40
C PRO A 8 5.95 -2.31 4.54
N GLU A 9 7.08 -2.77 5.11
CA GLU A 9 8.08 -3.59 4.40
C GLU A 9 7.81 -5.10 4.50
N CYS A 10 7.31 -5.58 5.65
CA CYS A 10 7.17 -7.03 5.91
C CYS A 10 5.78 -7.46 6.38
N GLY A 11 4.85 -6.52 6.57
CA GLY A 11 3.50 -6.81 7.10
C GLY A 11 3.47 -7.23 8.57
N GLY A 12 4.62 -7.29 9.25
CA GLY A 12 4.72 -7.67 10.66
C GLY A 12 4.15 -6.64 11.62
N GLU A 13 3.85 -7.07 12.85
CA GLU A 13 3.39 -6.18 13.91
C GLU A 13 4.48 -5.16 14.30
N MET A 14 4.09 -3.90 14.39
CA MET A 14 4.90 -2.87 15.01
C MET A 14 4.47 -2.59 16.45
N GLN A 15 5.45 -2.46 17.31
CA GLN A 15 5.28 -2.05 18.69
C GLN A 15 5.64 -0.58 18.83
N TYR A 16 4.75 0.19 19.49
CA TYR A 16 5.06 1.56 19.84
C TYR A 16 5.90 1.61 21.13
N LEU A 17 7.08 2.20 21.04
CA LEU A 17 7.99 2.45 22.14
C LEU A 17 7.77 3.88 22.62
N SER A 18 7.01 4.05 23.72
CA SER A 18 6.68 5.36 24.29
C SER A 18 7.91 6.14 24.78
N ALA A 19 8.92 5.44 25.29
CA ALA A 19 10.17 6.04 25.77
C ALA A 19 10.88 6.87 24.70
N THR A 20 10.89 6.38 23.46
CA THR A 20 11.55 7.04 22.32
C THR A 20 10.57 7.62 21.31
N LYS A 21 9.25 7.50 21.57
CA LYS A 21 8.16 7.87 20.64
C LYS A 21 8.34 7.29 19.23
N ARG A 22 8.81 6.04 19.15
CA ARG A 22 9.12 5.34 17.89
C ARG A 22 8.28 4.08 17.74
N TYR A 23 8.09 3.65 16.51
CA TYR A 23 7.49 2.36 16.16
C TYR A 23 8.61 1.41 15.75
N ALA A 24 8.66 0.23 16.38
CA ALA A 24 9.64 -0.81 16.08
C ALA A 24 8.92 -2.08 15.59
N CYS A 25 9.30 -2.61 14.43
CA CYS A 25 8.77 -3.86 13.92
C CYS A 25 9.43 -5.07 14.61
N LYS A 26 8.61 -6.01 15.08
CA LYS A 26 9.11 -7.25 15.73
C LYS A 26 9.69 -8.27 14.75
N SER A 27 9.36 -8.17 13.46
CA SER A 27 9.74 -9.17 12.45
C SER A 27 11.01 -8.77 11.67
N CYS A 28 11.11 -7.52 11.22
CA CYS A 28 12.26 -7.05 10.43
C CYS A 28 13.22 -6.13 11.21
N GLY A 29 12.85 -5.70 12.42
CA GLY A 29 13.66 -4.78 13.23
C GLY A 29 13.59 -3.30 12.80
N LEU A 30 12.70 -2.95 11.87
CA LEU A 30 12.53 -1.57 11.42
C LEU A 30 12.08 -0.65 12.57
N SER A 31 12.90 0.34 12.93
CA SER A 31 12.55 1.38 13.90
C SER A 31 12.37 2.73 13.22
N VAL A 32 11.15 3.26 13.22
CA VAL A 32 10.81 4.53 12.55
C VAL A 32 9.94 5.40 13.45
N THR A 33 10.00 6.71 13.25
CA THR A 33 9.06 7.66 13.87
C THR A 33 7.70 7.61 13.17
N ARG A 34 6.70 8.27 13.77
CA ARG A 34 5.37 8.38 13.15
C ARG A 34 5.41 9.10 11.80
N GLN A 35 6.26 10.13 11.67
CA GLN A 35 6.43 10.89 10.44
C GLN A 35 6.98 10.00 9.32
N GLU A 36 8.09 9.32 9.59
CA GLU A 36 8.75 8.41 8.64
C GLU A 36 7.83 7.26 8.23
N LEU A 37 7.04 6.72 9.17
CA LEU A 37 6.05 5.68 8.86
C LEU A 37 4.98 6.17 7.86
N MET A 38 4.56 7.43 7.98
CA MET A 38 3.60 8.03 7.05
C MET A 38 4.22 8.24 5.67
N GLU A 39 5.46 8.70 5.59
CA GLU A 39 6.19 8.88 4.33
C GLU A 39 6.44 7.54 3.62
N LEU A 40 6.86 6.51 4.35
CA LEU A 40 7.05 5.17 3.80
C LEU A 40 5.73 4.62 3.23
N ARG A 41 4.62 4.79 3.95
CA ARG A 41 3.29 4.41 3.46
C ARG A 41 2.87 5.19 2.23
N GLN A 42 3.24 6.47 2.14
CA GLN A 42 2.93 7.29 0.98
C GLN A 42 3.76 6.88 -0.24
N LYS A 43 5.05 6.54 -0.06
CA LYS A 43 5.92 6.05 -1.14
C LYS A 43 5.55 4.65 -1.63
N LEU A 44 5.17 3.77 -0.71
CA LEU A 44 4.78 2.40 -1.03
C LEU A 44 3.33 2.29 -1.49
N ARG A 45 2.51 3.33 -1.26
CA ARG A 45 1.22 3.43 -1.93
C ARG A 45 1.55 3.45 -3.42
N PRO A 46 1.17 2.42 -4.20
CA PRO A 46 1.30 2.53 -5.63
C PRO A 46 0.57 3.80 -6.01
N GLU A 47 1.24 4.70 -6.74
CA GLU A 47 0.56 5.69 -7.55
C GLU A 47 -0.36 4.86 -8.44
N PHE A 48 -1.57 4.60 -7.95
CA PHE A 48 -2.69 4.22 -8.76
C PHE A 48 -2.88 5.46 -9.61
N GLU A 49 -2.13 5.50 -10.71
CA GLU A 49 -2.31 6.41 -11.82
C GLU A 49 -3.82 6.55 -11.95
N SER A 50 -4.24 7.79 -11.68
CA SER A 50 -5.60 8.30 -11.63
C SER A 50 -6.62 7.31 -12.19
N GLY A 51 -7.63 6.91 -11.42
CA GLY A 51 -8.63 5.88 -11.76
C GLY A 51 -9.35 5.99 -13.13
N GLU A 52 -9.03 6.99 -13.93
CA GLU A 52 -9.21 7.00 -15.38
C GLU A 52 -8.45 5.91 -16.15
N ASP A 53 -7.21 5.56 -15.79
CA ASP A 53 -6.39 4.68 -16.64
C ASP A 53 -6.84 3.21 -16.57
N GLN A 54 -7.18 2.74 -15.37
CA GLN A 54 -7.79 1.42 -15.18
C GLN A 54 -9.15 1.27 -15.88
N ARG A 55 -9.97 2.34 -15.90
CA ARG A 55 -11.24 2.35 -16.64
C ARG A 55 -11.02 2.26 -18.15
N LYS A 56 -9.97 2.90 -18.68
CA LYS A 56 -9.61 2.82 -20.11
C LYS A 56 -9.15 1.40 -20.48
N GLN A 57 -8.35 0.75 -19.65
CA GLN A 57 -7.90 -0.63 -19.86
C GLN A 57 -9.09 -1.61 -19.92
N GLN A 58 -9.99 -1.53 -18.94
CA GLN A 58 -11.20 -2.38 -18.86
C GLN A 58 -12.12 -2.21 -20.09
N ARG A 59 -12.29 -0.98 -20.59
CA ARG A 59 -13.11 -0.69 -21.80
C ARG A 59 -12.51 -1.29 -23.07
N LYS A 60 -11.18 -1.19 -23.24
CA LYS A 60 -10.49 -1.76 -24.41
C LYS A 60 -10.61 -3.28 -24.44
N GLU A 61 -10.50 -3.92 -23.27
CA GLU A 61 -10.58 -5.38 -23.15
C GLU A 61 -12.00 -5.89 -23.45
N TYR A 62 -13.04 -5.21 -22.94
CA TYR A 62 -14.44 -5.52 -23.25
C TYR A 62 -14.76 -5.40 -24.74
N LEU A 63 -14.29 -4.32 -25.40
CA LEU A 63 -14.45 -4.14 -26.84
C LEU A 63 -13.77 -5.27 -27.64
N LYS A 64 -12.56 -5.67 -27.24
CA LYS A 64 -11.79 -6.73 -27.91
C LYS A 64 -12.49 -8.09 -27.85
N TRP A 65 -13.06 -8.46 -26.69
CA TRP A 65 -13.85 -9.68 -26.54
C TRP A 65 -15.12 -9.65 -27.42
N TRP A 66 -15.81 -8.52 -27.46
CA TRP A 66 -17.06 -8.39 -28.22
C TRP A 66 -16.85 -8.47 -29.74
N PHE A 67 -15.78 -7.85 -30.27
CA PHE A 67 -15.43 -7.97 -31.68
C PHE A 67 -14.90 -9.36 -32.06
N GLY A 68 -14.29 -10.10 -31.13
CA GLY A 68 -13.86 -11.48 -31.36
C GLY A 68 -15.01 -12.48 -31.55
N LYS A 69 -16.20 -12.16 -31.06
CA LYS A 69 -17.39 -13.01 -31.16
C LYS A 69 -18.18 -12.85 -32.47
N LYS A 70 -17.77 -11.91 -33.33
CA LYS A 70 -18.47 -11.55 -34.58
C LYS A 70 -17.90 -12.22 -35.83
N LYS A 71 -17.11 -13.28 -35.67
CA LYS A 71 -16.52 -14.05 -36.76
C LYS A 71 -16.81 -15.54 -36.60
#